data_AF-A0A4Q3M736-F1
#
_entry.id   AF-A0A4Q3M736-F1
#
_cell.length_a   1.000
_cell.length_b   1.000
_cell.length_c   1.000
_cell.angle_alpha   90.00
_cell.angle_beta   90.00
_cell.angle_gamma   90.00
#
_symmetry.space_group_name_H-M   'P 1'
#
loop_
_entity.id
_entity.type
_entity.pdbx_description
1 polymer ?
#
loop_
_entity_poly.entity_id
_entity_poly.type
_entity_poly.pdbx_seq_one_letter_code
_entity_poly.pdbx_strand_id
1 'polypeptide(L)'
;MKTTNWITRRARVLRMPATFILSAGLLGSMGIADAADTLDTACRTTAECQAQVARLQGTVKGDATSALAKQQDVFYWFGRINMASTVVHAEQGIIPAPLAGRIARGVSFSIDQAAQPGGKRPTDVLQVEKIITDQVGPEGTLIHTGRSRQDIHSTLNAAQLRLEVLDFADALIMVRKRLIEVAGKMWTPTFRLTPM
;
A
#
# COMPACT_ATOMS: atom_id res chain seq x y z
N MET A 1 33.79 -37.88 -73.88
CA MET A 1 32.33 -37.75 -74.09
C MET A 1 31.62 -38.24 -72.85
N LYS A 2 30.99 -37.33 -72.08
CA LYS A 2 30.12 -37.65 -70.94
C LYS A 2 28.69 -37.37 -71.42
N THR A 3 27.83 -38.38 -71.43
CA THR A 3 26.39 -38.21 -71.64
C THR A 3 25.66 -38.51 -70.33
N THR A 4 25.01 -37.46 -69.85
CA THR A 4 24.15 -37.34 -68.68
C THR A 4 22.83 -38.07 -68.94
N ASN A 5 22.32 -38.82 -67.96
CA ASN A 5 20.90 -39.19 -67.94
C ASN A 5 20.27 -38.83 -66.60
N TRP A 6 19.17 -38.10 -66.70
CA TRP A 6 18.52 -37.33 -65.67
C TRP A 6 17.44 -38.15 -64.97
N ILE A 7 17.51 -38.26 -63.65
CA ILE A 7 16.33 -38.58 -62.83
C ILE A 7 16.03 -37.36 -61.98
N THR A 8 15.01 -36.63 -62.39
CA THR A 8 14.43 -35.48 -61.69
C THR A 8 13.68 -35.96 -60.45
N ARG A 9 14.35 -36.02 -59.30
CA ARG A 9 13.65 -36.03 -58.00
C ARG A 9 13.09 -34.62 -57.79
N ARG A 10 11.77 -34.46 -57.94
CA ARG A 10 11.06 -33.26 -57.48
C ARG A 10 11.30 -33.13 -55.97
N ALA A 11 12.10 -32.14 -55.57
CA ALA A 11 12.14 -31.71 -54.19
C ALA A 11 10.74 -31.18 -53.83
N ARG A 12 10.06 -31.89 -52.93
CA ARG A 12 8.81 -31.42 -52.34
C ARG A 12 9.21 -30.28 -51.42
N VAL A 13 9.14 -29.05 -51.93
CA VAL A 13 9.27 -27.84 -51.11
C VAL A 13 8.14 -27.91 -50.09
N LEU A 14 8.50 -28.16 -48.82
CA LEU A 14 7.59 -28.02 -47.71
C LEU A 14 7.22 -26.53 -47.67
N ARG A 15 6.06 -26.17 -48.20
CA ARG A 15 5.47 -24.85 -47.98
C ARG A 15 5.16 -24.75 -46.49
N MET A 16 6.06 -24.15 -45.73
CA MET A 16 5.73 -23.67 -44.39
C MET A 16 4.63 -22.60 -44.56
N PRO A 17 3.53 -22.68 -43.78
CA PRO A 17 2.50 -21.66 -43.84
C PRO A 17 3.11 -20.31 -43.44
N ALA A 18 2.80 -19.28 -44.24
CA ALA A 18 3.28 -17.91 -44.09
C ALA A 18 2.62 -17.20 -42.89
N THR A 19 2.73 -17.79 -41.70
CA THR A 19 2.13 -17.28 -40.46
C THR A 19 3.16 -17.12 -39.33
N PHE A 20 4.45 -17.09 -39.66
CA PHE A 20 5.55 -16.78 -38.73
C PHE A 20 6.27 -15.46 -39.08
N ILE A 21 5.51 -14.42 -39.44
CA ILE A 21 6.03 -13.04 -39.48
C ILE A 21 5.00 -12.12 -38.83
N LEU A 22 4.79 -12.27 -37.52
CA LEU A 22 4.07 -11.30 -36.68
C LEU A 22 4.36 -11.60 -35.21
N SER A 23 5.63 -11.53 -34.81
CA SER A 23 5.99 -11.57 -33.37
C SER A 23 7.22 -10.73 -33.00
N ALA A 24 7.91 -10.13 -33.96
CA ALA A 24 9.12 -9.34 -33.69
C ALA A 24 8.85 -7.83 -33.51
N GLY A 25 7.60 -7.43 -33.27
CA GLY A 25 7.18 -6.02 -33.19
C GLY A 25 6.73 -5.53 -31.82
N LEU A 26 6.81 -6.36 -30.76
CA LEU A 26 6.25 -6.03 -29.43
C LEU A 26 7.28 -5.96 -28.30
N LEU A 27 8.57 -5.93 -28.62
CA LEU A 27 9.66 -5.75 -27.65
C LEU A 27 10.35 -4.38 -27.74
N GLY A 28 9.86 -3.47 -28.58
CA GLY A 28 10.46 -2.15 -28.81
C GLY A 28 9.84 -0.98 -28.03
N SER A 29 8.83 -1.21 -27.18
CA SER A 29 8.12 -0.14 -26.45
C SER A 29 8.23 -0.22 -24.93
N MET A 30 9.03 -1.15 -24.39
CA MET A 30 9.49 -1.00 -23.01
C MET A 30 10.59 0.06 -23.03
N GLY A 31 10.15 1.32 -22.98
CA GLY A 31 11.02 2.41 -22.58
C GLY A 31 11.79 1.97 -21.34
N ILE A 32 13.07 2.31 -21.31
CA ILE A 32 13.94 2.14 -20.16
C ILE A 32 13.17 2.75 -18.98
N ALA A 33 12.66 1.90 -18.09
CA ALA A 33 12.05 2.37 -16.86
C ALA A 33 13.21 2.81 -15.98
N ASP A 34 13.72 4.01 -16.22
CA ASP A 34 14.49 4.72 -15.21
C ASP A 34 13.54 4.87 -14.02
N ALA A 35 13.85 4.17 -12.94
CA ALA A 35 13.28 4.50 -11.65
C ALA A 35 13.65 5.96 -11.42
N ALA A 36 12.68 6.87 -11.52
CA ALA A 36 12.96 8.30 -11.47
C ALA A 36 13.72 8.60 -10.17
N ASP A 37 14.99 8.94 -10.32
CA ASP A 37 15.81 9.41 -9.22
C ASP A 37 15.21 10.74 -8.76
N THR A 38 14.58 10.73 -7.58
CA THR A 38 13.87 11.89 -7.05
C THR A 38 14.82 13.04 -6.69
N LEU A 39 16.14 12.84 -6.79
CA LEU A 39 17.14 13.89 -6.57
C LEU A 39 17.37 14.79 -7.80
N ASP A 40 16.98 14.36 -9.01
CA ASP A 40 17.14 15.12 -10.27
C ASP A 40 15.89 15.95 -10.65
N THR A 41 15.03 16.29 -9.70
CA THR A 41 13.85 17.13 -9.98
C THR A 41 14.24 18.58 -10.28
N ALA A 42 14.17 18.95 -11.57
CA ALA A 42 14.48 20.28 -12.13
C ALA A 42 13.42 21.37 -11.86
N CYS A 43 12.63 21.28 -10.80
CA CYS A 43 11.68 22.32 -10.44
C CYS A 43 12.40 23.47 -9.73
N ARG A 44 12.12 24.72 -10.12
CA ARG A 44 12.84 25.91 -9.64
C ARG A 44 12.07 26.67 -8.57
N THR A 45 10.77 26.42 -8.45
CA THR A 45 9.89 27.04 -7.47
C THR A 45 9.01 26.01 -6.78
N THR A 46 8.52 26.31 -5.57
CA THR A 46 7.59 25.44 -4.84
C THR A 46 6.36 25.07 -5.68
N ALA A 47 5.83 26.03 -6.44
CA ALA A 47 4.69 25.82 -7.31
C ALA A 47 5.00 24.85 -8.46
N GLU A 48 6.18 24.97 -9.08
CA GLU A 48 6.64 24.04 -10.12
C GLU A 48 6.85 22.64 -9.56
N CYS A 49 7.45 22.52 -8.37
CA CYS A 49 7.65 21.22 -7.72
C CYS A 49 6.31 20.56 -7.41
N GLN A 50 5.33 21.32 -6.88
CA GLN A 50 3.99 20.81 -6.60
C GLN A 50 3.25 20.39 -7.88
N ALA A 51 3.34 21.18 -8.95
CA ALA A 51 2.73 20.84 -10.24
C ALA A 51 3.38 19.60 -10.87
N GLN A 52 4.70 19.46 -10.76
CA GLN A 52 5.43 18.29 -11.24
C GLN A 52 5.08 17.03 -10.44
N VAL A 53 5.02 17.12 -9.11
CA VAL A 53 4.56 16.04 -8.23
C VAL A 53 3.13 15.63 -8.59
N ALA A 54 2.22 16.58 -8.77
CA ALA A 54 0.84 16.29 -9.17
C ALA A 54 0.75 15.59 -10.54
N ARG A 55 1.64 15.94 -11.47
CA ARG A 55 1.75 15.29 -12.79
C ARG A 55 2.30 13.86 -12.69
N LEU A 56 3.31 13.65 -11.85
CA LEU A 56 4.01 12.36 -11.70
C LEU A 56 3.22 11.35 -10.86
N GLN A 57 2.59 11.80 -9.77
CA GLN A 57 1.88 10.91 -8.85
C GLN A 57 0.63 10.29 -9.48
N GLY A 58 0.11 10.87 -10.58
CA GLY A 58 -1.20 10.51 -11.09
C GLY A 58 -2.28 10.67 -10.01
N THR A 59 -3.52 10.30 -10.32
CA THR A 59 -4.58 10.27 -9.31
C THR A 59 -4.72 8.85 -8.77
N VAL A 60 -3.72 8.37 -8.02
CA VAL A 60 -3.92 7.17 -7.20
C VAL A 60 -4.72 7.58 -5.97
N LYS A 61 -6.03 7.73 -6.14
CA LYS A 61 -6.97 7.70 -5.02
C LYS A 61 -7.12 6.24 -4.61
N GLY A 62 -6.22 5.78 -3.75
CA GLY A 62 -6.41 4.50 -3.07
C GLY A 62 -7.59 4.64 -2.12
N ASP A 63 -8.74 4.09 -2.49
CA ASP A 63 -9.79 3.83 -1.51
C ASP A 63 -9.26 2.79 -0.50
N ALA A 64 -9.73 2.89 0.75
CA ALA A 64 -9.36 1.91 1.78
C ALA A 64 -9.69 0.48 1.33
N THR A 65 -8.79 -0.47 1.59
CA THR A 65 -8.92 -1.88 1.19
C THR A 65 -10.11 -2.62 1.83
N SER A 66 -10.60 -2.11 2.95
CA SER A 66 -11.74 -2.65 3.69
C SER A 66 -12.47 -1.57 4.50
N ALA A 67 -13.64 -1.92 5.02
CA ALA A 67 -14.36 -1.07 5.97
C ALA A 67 -13.54 -0.80 7.24
N LEU A 68 -12.74 -1.78 7.69
CA LEU A 68 -11.84 -1.61 8.83
C LEU A 68 -10.72 -0.63 8.49
N ALA A 69 -10.10 -0.75 7.31
CA ALA A 69 -9.07 0.20 6.87
C ALA A 69 -9.61 1.62 6.76
N LYS A 70 -10.87 1.77 6.32
CA LYS A 70 -11.55 3.07 6.27
C LYS A 70 -11.80 3.66 7.67
N GLN A 71 -12.14 2.82 8.65
CA GLN A 71 -12.36 3.24 10.04
C GLN A 71 -11.05 3.59 10.75
N GLN A 72 -9.97 2.87 10.44
CA GLN A 72 -8.62 3.10 10.98
C GLN A 72 -7.85 4.12 10.15
N ASP A 73 -8.46 5.28 9.97
CA ASP A 73 -7.90 6.41 9.24
C ASP A 73 -6.74 7.09 10.00
N VAL A 74 -6.20 8.16 9.41
CA VAL A 74 -5.07 8.90 9.99
C VAL A 74 -5.37 9.40 11.40
N PHE A 75 -6.59 9.93 11.61
CA PHE A 75 -7.01 10.45 12.90
C PHE A 75 -7.10 9.34 13.96
N TYR A 76 -7.66 8.19 13.60
CA TYR A 76 -7.69 7.01 14.47
C TYR A 76 -6.27 6.63 14.93
N TRP A 77 -5.31 6.54 14.01
CA TRP A 77 -3.95 6.15 14.35
C TRP A 77 -3.21 7.18 15.21
N PHE A 78 -3.42 8.48 15.02
CA PHE A 78 -2.90 9.48 15.96
C PHE A 78 -3.43 9.27 17.38
N GLY A 79 -4.72 8.99 17.53
CA GLY A 79 -5.31 8.64 18.83
C GLY A 79 -4.66 7.41 19.44
N ARG A 80 -4.49 6.33 18.67
CA ARG A 80 -3.83 5.08 19.12
C ARG A 80 -2.39 5.32 19.55
N ILE A 81 -1.61 6.07 18.77
CA ILE A 81 -0.21 6.36 19.05
C ILE A 81 -0.09 7.23 20.31
N ASN A 82 -0.94 8.25 20.47
CA ASN A 82 -0.93 9.09 21.67
C ASN A 82 -1.36 8.34 22.93
N MET A 83 -2.31 7.42 22.84
CA MET A 83 -2.64 6.52 23.96
C MET A 83 -1.43 5.65 24.35
N ALA A 84 -0.78 5.02 23.37
CA ALA A 84 0.39 4.16 23.61
C ALA A 84 1.56 4.95 24.23
N SER A 85 1.86 6.13 23.69
CA SER A 85 2.92 6.99 24.24
C SER A 85 2.59 7.49 25.64
N THR A 86 1.34 7.80 25.93
CA THR A 86 0.94 8.17 27.30
C THR A 86 1.22 7.05 28.30
N VAL A 87 0.93 5.79 27.93
CA VAL A 87 1.24 4.63 28.78
C VAL A 87 2.74 4.48 28.96
N VAL A 88 3.51 4.44 27.88
CA VAL A 88 4.97 4.26 27.95
C VAL A 88 5.64 5.39 28.73
N HIS A 89 5.23 6.65 28.52
CA HIS A 89 5.80 7.77 29.25
C HIS A 89 5.43 7.78 30.73
N ALA A 90 4.24 7.29 31.11
CA ALA A 90 3.87 7.11 32.51
C ALA A 90 4.71 5.99 33.17
N GLU A 91 4.89 4.86 32.48
CA GLU A 91 5.70 3.73 32.96
C GLU A 91 7.19 4.10 33.12
N GLN A 92 7.71 4.92 32.21
CA GLN A 92 9.10 5.42 32.23
C GLN A 92 9.30 6.59 33.19
N GLY A 93 8.25 7.08 33.87
CA GLY A 93 8.32 8.24 34.76
C GLY A 93 8.54 9.58 34.06
N ILE A 94 8.48 9.63 32.72
CA ILE A 94 8.53 10.87 31.92
C ILE A 94 7.28 11.71 32.18
N ILE A 95 6.11 11.06 32.24
CA ILE A 95 4.91 11.65 32.80
C ILE A 95 4.88 11.30 34.30
N PRO A 96 4.98 12.29 35.21
CA PRO A 96 4.87 12.04 36.64
C PRO A 96 3.53 11.39 36.99
N ALA A 97 3.54 10.43 37.92
CA ALA A 97 2.34 9.67 38.31
C ALA A 97 1.12 10.54 38.68
N PRO A 98 1.27 11.68 39.39
CA PRO A 98 0.13 12.57 39.68
C PRO A 98 -0.50 13.20 38.43
N LEU A 99 0.25 13.29 37.33
CA LEU A 99 -0.20 13.89 36.07
C LEU A 99 -0.80 12.88 35.10
N ALA A 100 -0.38 11.61 35.17
CA ALA A 100 -0.74 10.56 34.21
C ALA A 100 -2.25 10.45 33.97
N GLY A 101 -3.05 10.40 35.04
CA GLY A 101 -4.51 10.30 34.91
C GLY A 101 -5.15 11.53 34.25
N ARG A 102 -4.64 12.73 34.53
CA ARG A 102 -5.13 13.97 33.88
C ARG A 102 -4.81 13.95 32.39
N ILE A 103 -3.56 13.65 32.02
CA ILE A 103 -3.11 13.64 30.63
C ILE A 103 -3.83 12.55 29.81
N ALA A 104 -3.99 11.33 30.37
CA ALA A 104 -4.73 10.25 29.71
C ALA A 104 -6.18 10.65 29.39
N ARG A 105 -6.86 11.40 30.28
CA ARG A 105 -8.20 11.94 30.00
C ARG A 105 -8.19 12.99 28.89
N GLY A 106 -7.14 13.79 28.78
CA GLY A 106 -6.95 14.72 27.65
C GLY A 106 -6.82 13.99 26.31
N VAL A 107 -6.04 12.90 26.28
CA VAL A 107 -5.92 12.03 25.11
C VAL A 107 -7.28 11.41 24.75
N SER A 108 -8.01 10.85 25.72
CA SER A 108 -9.37 10.34 25.50
C SER A 108 -10.28 11.42 24.93
N PHE A 109 -10.29 12.61 25.54
CA PHE A 109 -11.08 13.74 25.07
C PHE A 109 -10.78 14.09 23.61
N SER A 110 -9.51 14.12 23.20
CA SER A 110 -9.14 14.43 21.81
C SER A 110 -9.76 13.47 20.78
N ILE A 111 -10.00 12.22 21.19
CA ILE A 111 -10.64 11.18 20.39
C ILE A 111 -12.17 11.32 20.47
N ASP A 112 -12.71 11.38 21.68
CA ASP A 112 -14.15 11.31 21.94
C ASP A 112 -14.91 12.54 21.40
N GLN A 113 -14.29 13.73 21.45
CA GLN A 113 -14.90 14.95 20.93
C GLN A 113 -15.18 14.88 19.42
N ALA A 114 -14.47 14.03 18.68
CA ALA A 114 -14.66 13.88 17.24
C ALA A 114 -15.99 13.22 16.87
N ALA A 115 -16.64 12.53 17.81
CA ALA A 115 -17.96 11.91 17.60
C ALA A 115 -19.12 12.87 17.90
N GLN A 116 -18.85 14.05 18.47
CA GLN A 116 -19.86 15.03 18.85
C GLN A 116 -20.19 16.00 17.70
N PRO A 117 -21.38 16.62 17.71
CA PRO A 117 -21.69 17.72 16.78
C PRO A 117 -20.64 18.83 16.85
N GLY A 118 -20.03 19.18 15.72
CA GLY A 118 -18.95 20.18 15.66
C GLY A 118 -17.56 19.65 16.09
N GLY A 119 -17.43 18.34 16.33
CA GLY A 119 -16.18 17.67 16.65
C GLY A 119 -15.10 17.83 15.57
N LYS A 120 -13.84 17.91 16.00
CA LYS A 120 -12.68 18.12 15.12
C LYS A 120 -11.96 16.81 14.83
N ARG A 121 -11.67 16.52 13.57
CA ARG A 121 -10.86 15.36 13.13
C ARG A 121 -9.66 15.80 12.31
N PRO A 122 -8.70 16.52 12.90
CA PRO A 122 -7.56 17.03 12.14
C PRO A 122 -6.67 15.90 11.63
N THR A 123 -6.04 16.13 10.48
CA THR A 123 -5.07 15.22 9.85
C THR A 123 -3.61 15.62 10.10
N ASP A 124 -3.37 16.64 10.92
CA ASP A 124 -2.06 17.00 11.46
C ASP A 124 -2.01 16.63 12.95
N VAL A 125 -1.00 15.84 13.34
CA VAL A 125 -0.81 15.40 14.73
C VAL A 125 -0.70 16.57 15.70
N LEU A 126 -0.07 17.69 15.32
CA LEU A 126 0.04 18.82 16.25
C LEU A 126 -1.30 19.49 16.53
N GLN A 127 -2.25 19.40 15.61
CA GLN A 127 -3.61 19.90 15.86
C GLN A 127 -4.38 18.97 16.82
N VAL A 128 -4.16 17.65 16.74
CA VAL A 128 -4.68 16.69 17.73
C VAL A 128 -4.09 17.00 19.10
N GLU A 129 -2.77 17.16 19.18
CA GLU A 129 -2.08 17.43 20.44
C GLU A 129 -2.45 18.78 21.04
N LYS A 130 -2.76 19.78 20.19
CA LYS A 130 -3.32 21.04 20.65
C LYS A 130 -4.66 20.84 21.36
N ILE A 131 -5.55 19.99 20.85
CA ILE A 131 -6.83 19.68 21.51
C ILE A 131 -6.56 19.09 22.91
N ILE A 132 -5.53 18.26 23.05
CA ILE A 132 -5.13 17.69 24.34
C ILE A 132 -4.65 18.79 25.28
N THR A 133 -3.69 19.63 24.85
CA THR A 133 -3.15 20.69 25.70
C THR A 133 -4.18 21.75 26.08
N ASP A 134 -5.12 22.06 25.17
CA ASP A 134 -6.22 22.98 25.46
C ASP A 134 -7.14 22.41 26.57
N GLN A 135 -7.27 21.07 26.65
CA GLN A 135 -8.11 20.39 27.65
C GLN A 135 -7.42 20.21 29.00
N VAL A 136 -6.13 19.86 29.01
CA VAL A 136 -5.44 19.43 30.24
C VAL A 136 -4.32 20.34 30.69
N GLY A 137 -3.98 21.37 29.93
CA GLY A 137 -2.87 22.28 30.22
C GLY A 137 -1.57 21.90 29.51
N PRO A 138 -0.51 22.72 29.70
CA PRO A 138 0.76 22.60 28.98
C PRO A 138 1.48 21.27 29.22
N GLU A 139 1.24 20.61 30.36
CA GLU A 139 1.83 19.30 30.66
C GLU A 139 1.31 18.19 29.72
N GLY A 140 0.22 18.43 28.99
CA GLY A 140 -0.24 17.55 27.92
C GLY A 140 0.81 17.33 26.82
N THR A 141 1.77 18.25 26.66
CA THR A 141 2.89 18.11 25.70
C THR A 141 3.83 16.94 26.01
N LEU A 142 3.84 16.43 27.25
CA LEU A 142 4.68 15.29 27.66
C LEU A 142 4.38 14.00 26.89
N ILE A 143 3.21 13.91 26.24
CA ILE A 143 2.89 12.77 25.37
C ILE A 143 3.79 12.72 24.12
N HIS A 144 4.41 13.84 23.74
CA HIS A 144 5.29 13.95 22.56
C HIS A 144 6.79 13.87 22.93
N THR A 145 7.13 13.71 24.21
CA THR A 145 8.53 13.68 24.63
C THR A 145 9.29 12.54 23.97
N GLY A 146 10.40 12.87 23.29
CA GLY A 146 11.23 11.88 22.58
C GLY A 146 10.63 11.38 21.26
N ARG A 147 9.59 12.03 20.74
CA ARG A 147 8.98 11.75 19.44
C ARG A 147 9.10 12.93 18.49
N SER A 148 8.89 12.67 17.22
CA SER A 148 8.81 13.62 16.12
C SER A 148 7.61 13.29 15.23
N ARG A 149 7.29 14.17 14.28
CA ARG A 149 6.23 13.85 13.31
C ARG A 149 6.64 12.67 12.43
N GLN A 150 7.94 12.51 12.14
CA GLN A 150 8.46 11.49 11.21
C GLN A 150 8.27 10.07 11.74
N ASP A 151 8.58 9.79 13.00
CA ASP A 151 8.33 8.48 13.62
C ASP A 151 6.84 8.22 13.80
N ILE A 152 6.04 9.25 14.15
CA ILE A 152 4.58 9.10 14.24
C ILE A 152 3.97 8.74 12.89
N HIS A 153 4.33 9.45 11.82
CA HIS A 153 3.85 9.16 10.47
C HIS A 153 4.36 7.80 9.97
N SER A 154 5.61 7.45 10.26
CA SER A 154 6.15 6.14 9.89
C SER A 154 5.41 5.00 10.61
N THR A 155 5.11 5.17 11.91
CA THR A 155 4.35 4.20 12.71
C THR A 155 2.93 4.05 12.20
N LEU A 156 2.27 5.16 11.88
CA LEU A 156 0.93 5.19 11.30
C LEU A 156 0.89 4.47 9.94
N ASN A 157 1.82 4.79 9.05
CA ASN A 157 1.90 4.17 7.72
C ASN A 157 2.14 2.66 7.84
N ALA A 158 3.01 2.23 8.75
CA ALA A 158 3.26 0.81 9.00
C ALA A 158 1.99 0.10 9.54
N ALA A 159 1.21 0.77 10.39
CA ALA A 159 -0.03 0.23 10.93
C ALA A 159 -1.14 0.10 9.87
N GLN A 160 -1.26 1.08 8.97
CA GLN A 160 -2.16 1.01 7.82
C GLN A 160 -1.74 -0.08 6.84
N LEU A 161 -0.47 -0.12 6.45
CA LEU A 161 0.07 -1.13 5.54
C LEU A 161 -0.11 -2.54 6.09
N ARG A 162 0.07 -2.74 7.39
CA ARG A 162 -0.20 -4.03 8.04
C ARG A 162 -1.63 -4.51 7.75
N LEU A 163 -2.61 -3.62 7.89
CA LEU A 163 -4.01 -3.97 7.65
C LEU A 163 -4.27 -4.24 6.17
N GLU A 164 -3.74 -3.41 5.28
CA GLU A 164 -3.86 -3.59 3.83
C GLU A 164 -3.24 -4.92 3.35
N VAL A 165 -2.11 -5.33 3.93
CA VAL A 165 -1.47 -6.63 3.64
C VAL A 165 -2.34 -7.79 4.11
N LEU A 166 -3.02 -7.66 5.25
CA LEU A 166 -3.95 -8.68 5.73
C LEU A 166 -5.19 -8.78 4.83
N ASP A 167 -5.78 -7.64 4.46
CA ASP A 167 -6.91 -7.59 3.52
C ASP A 167 -6.54 -8.21 2.16
N PHE A 168 -5.34 -7.91 1.67
CA PHE A 168 -4.82 -8.52 0.45
C PHE A 168 -4.63 -10.03 0.57
N ALA A 169 -4.09 -10.52 1.70
CA ALA A 169 -3.93 -11.95 1.93
C ALA A 169 -5.28 -12.69 1.93
N ASP A 170 -6.31 -12.10 2.55
CA ASP A 170 -7.67 -12.67 2.55
C ASP A 170 -8.25 -12.75 1.14
N ALA A 171 -8.12 -11.67 0.35
CA ALA A 171 -8.55 -11.65 -1.05
C ALA A 171 -7.82 -12.72 -1.88
N LEU A 172 -6.50 -12.88 -1.69
CA LEU A 172 -5.71 -13.91 -2.37
C LEU A 172 -6.15 -15.33 -2.00
N ILE A 173 -6.46 -15.56 -0.72
CA ILE A 173 -7.02 -16.84 -0.25
C ILE A 173 -8.37 -17.12 -0.92
N MET A 174 -9.25 -16.12 -1.07
CA MET A 174 -10.53 -16.29 -1.76
C MET A 174 -10.34 -16.71 -3.22
N VAL A 175 -9.43 -16.06 -3.95
CA VAL A 175 -9.08 -16.44 -5.33
C VAL A 175 -8.58 -17.88 -5.36
N ARG A 176 -7.65 -18.25 -4.47
CA ARG A 176 -7.13 -19.63 -4.39
C ARG A 176 -8.25 -20.65 -4.14
N LYS A 177 -9.16 -20.38 -3.20
CA LYS A 177 -10.31 -21.26 -2.93
C LYS A 177 -11.16 -21.45 -4.17
N ARG A 178 -11.44 -20.36 -4.90
CA ARG A 178 -12.23 -20.42 -6.13
C ARG A 178 -11.56 -21.26 -7.22
N LEU A 179 -10.24 -21.13 -7.39
CA LEU A 179 -9.49 -21.93 -8.35
C LEU A 179 -9.55 -23.44 -8.01
N ILE A 180 -9.42 -23.79 -6.73
CA ILE A 180 -9.53 -25.18 -6.27
C ILE A 180 -10.95 -25.73 -6.52
N GLU A 181 -12.00 -24.96 -6.25
CA GLU A 181 -13.38 -25.35 -6.55
C GLU A 181 -13.61 -25.62 -8.04
N VAL A 182 -13.09 -24.74 -8.90
CA VAL A 182 -13.20 -24.91 -10.35
C VAL A 182 -12.44 -26.16 -10.81
N ALA A 183 -11.22 -26.36 -10.31
CA ALA A 183 -10.44 -27.56 -10.60
C ALA A 183 -11.16 -28.85 -10.17
N GLY A 184 -11.79 -28.84 -8.98
CA GLY A 184 -12.58 -29.98 -8.49
C GLY A 184 -13.82 -30.30 -9.33
N LYS A 185 -14.45 -29.28 -9.95
CA LYS A 185 -15.56 -29.48 -10.89
C LYS A 185 -15.11 -29.99 -12.26
N MET A 186 -13.93 -29.57 -12.70
CA MET A 186 -13.33 -30.00 -13.96
C MET A 186 -12.68 -31.38 -13.87
N TRP A 187 -12.50 -31.92 -12.67
CA TRP A 187 -12.01 -33.27 -12.43
C TRP A 187 -12.99 -34.30 -13.02
N THR A 188 -12.65 -34.84 -14.18
CA THR A 188 -13.33 -36.00 -14.78
C THR A 188 -12.48 -37.26 -14.53
N PRO A 189 -13.06 -38.39 -14.08
CA PRO A 189 -12.32 -39.63 -13.81
C PRO A 189 -11.75 -40.33 -15.06
N THR A 190 -11.78 -39.71 -16.23
CA THR A 190 -11.53 -40.36 -17.52
C THR A 190 -10.04 -40.58 -17.80
N PHE A 191 -9.12 -40.03 -17.01
CA PHE A 191 -7.70 -40.42 -17.06
C PHE A 191 -7.47 -41.70 -16.24
N ARG A 192 -8.20 -42.76 -16.57
CA ARG A 192 -7.83 -44.12 -16.16
C ARG A 192 -6.61 -44.44 -17.01
N LEU A 193 -5.43 -44.44 -16.39
CA LEU A 193 -4.25 -45.12 -16.93
C LEU A 193 -4.71 -46.54 -17.29
N THR A 194 -4.94 -46.80 -18.57
CA THR A 194 -5.08 -48.16 -19.07
C THR A 194 -3.78 -48.88 -18.71
N PRO A 195 -3.81 -49.94 -17.89
CA PRO A 195 -2.62 -50.73 -17.67
C PRO A 195 -2.22 -51.34 -19.02
N MET A 196 -0.94 -51.19 -19.37
CA MET A 196 -0.32 -51.86 -20.53
C MET A 196 -0.32 -53.38 -20.33
#